data_AF-A0A6P7M3F6-F1
#
_entry.id   AF-A0A6P7M3F6-F1
#
_cell.length_a   1.000
_cell.length_b   1.000
_cell.length_c   1.000
_cell.angle_alpha   90.00
_cell.angle_beta   90.00
_cell.angle_gamma   90.00
#
_symmetry.space_group_name_H-M   'P 1'
#
loop_
_entity.id
_entity.type
_entity.pdbx_description
1 polymer ?
#
loop_
_entity_poly.entity_id
_entity_poly.type
_entity_poly.pdbx_seq_one_letter_code
_entity_poly.pdbx_strand_id
1 'polypeptide(L)'
;MSTLVAKSQHRWVGLALRRRWAPAAPPPAISTLPSEPVVPSKQPFKAELQGGKRYSWCTCGHSKKQPFCDGAHKFKARGLSPLRFLPEKDATVWLCGCKYTNNPPYCDGTHKQDFVVSAALYEPTDS
;
A
#
# COMPACT_ATOMS: atom_id res chain seq x y z
N MET A 1 -7.79 -5.24 90.74
CA MET A 1 -6.37 -5.17 90.34
C MET A 1 -6.24 -5.91 89.02
N SER A 2 -5.77 -5.17 88.02
CA SER A 2 -5.71 -5.53 86.60
C SER A 2 -4.92 -6.80 86.29
N THR A 3 -5.28 -7.54 85.24
CA THR A 3 -4.62 -7.44 83.92
C THR A 3 -5.17 -8.47 82.93
N LEU A 4 -5.65 -7.96 81.80
CA LEU A 4 -5.94 -8.71 80.58
C LEU A 4 -4.60 -9.11 79.93
N VAL A 5 -4.43 -10.40 79.62
CA VAL A 5 -3.32 -10.87 78.77
C VAL A 5 -3.88 -11.16 77.38
N ALA A 6 -3.61 -10.23 76.46
CA ALA A 6 -3.77 -10.43 75.03
C ALA A 6 -2.55 -11.19 74.49
N LYS A 7 -2.77 -12.26 73.72
CA LYS A 7 -1.71 -12.89 72.92
C LYS A 7 -2.10 -12.94 71.44
N SER A 8 -1.26 -12.24 70.70
CA SER A 8 -1.25 -11.92 69.29
C SER A 8 -1.36 -13.15 68.39
N GLN A 9 -2.26 -13.09 67.39
CA GLN A 9 -2.31 -14.06 66.30
C GLN A 9 -1.38 -13.60 65.19
N HIS A 10 -0.31 -14.35 64.93
CA HIS A 10 0.58 -14.08 63.81
C HIS A 10 -0.05 -14.57 62.49
N ARG A 11 -0.62 -13.63 61.73
CA ARG A 11 -1.02 -13.85 60.33
C ARG A 11 0.22 -13.91 59.44
N TRP A 12 0.63 -15.12 59.04
CA TRP A 12 1.56 -15.30 57.94
C TRP A 12 0.82 -15.13 56.62
N VAL A 13 0.94 -13.95 56.00
CA VAL A 13 0.47 -13.74 54.63
C VAL A 13 1.53 -14.28 53.68
N GLY A 14 1.37 -15.54 53.27
CA GLY A 14 2.17 -16.12 52.20
C GLY A 14 1.88 -15.40 50.89
N LEU A 15 2.82 -14.60 50.41
CA LEU A 15 2.74 -13.93 49.12
C LEU A 15 3.02 -14.96 48.01
N ALA A 16 2.01 -15.73 47.64
CA ALA A 16 2.09 -16.61 46.48
C ALA A 16 2.16 -15.74 45.20
N LEU A 17 3.36 -15.56 44.67
CA LEU A 17 3.59 -14.89 43.39
C LEU A 17 3.04 -15.76 42.26
N ARG A 18 1.75 -15.60 41.97
CA ARG A 18 1.11 -16.16 40.80
C ARG A 18 1.76 -15.54 39.56
N ARG A 19 2.71 -16.25 38.94
CA ARG A 19 3.20 -15.92 37.60
C ARG A 19 2.00 -16.00 36.67
N ARG A 20 1.52 -14.84 36.26
CA ARG A 20 0.44 -14.71 35.27
C ARG A 20 1.05 -15.09 33.92
N TRP A 21 0.69 -16.25 33.40
CA TRP A 21 1.02 -16.62 32.03
C TRP A 21 0.23 -15.68 31.12
N ALA A 22 0.92 -14.73 30.48
CA ALA A 22 0.33 -13.90 29.44
C ALA A 22 0.31 -14.70 28.13
N PRO A 23 -0.80 -14.73 27.38
CA PRO A 23 -0.80 -15.34 26.05
C PRO A 23 0.13 -14.53 25.13
N ALA A 24 0.94 -15.24 24.34
CA ALA A 24 1.77 -14.61 23.32
C ALA A 24 0.88 -13.85 22.33
N ALA A 25 1.23 -12.60 22.04
CA ALA A 25 0.55 -11.82 21.01
C ALA A 25 0.66 -12.57 19.66
N PRO A 26 -0.42 -12.64 18.86
CA PRO A 26 -0.32 -13.20 17.52
C PRO A 26 0.68 -12.38 16.69
N PRO A 27 1.44 -13.02 15.78
CA PRO A 27 2.32 -12.29 14.87
C PRO A 27 1.50 -11.26 14.07
N PRO A 28 2.08 -10.11 13.69
CA PRO A 28 1.37 -9.11 12.92
C PRO A 28 0.83 -9.75 11.64
N ALA A 29 -0.48 -9.59 11.41
CA ALA A 29 -1.13 -10.11 10.21
C ALA A 29 -0.48 -9.45 8.99
N ILE A 30 0.30 -10.22 8.23
CA ILE A 30 0.86 -9.79 6.95
C ILE A 30 -0.32 -9.73 5.98
N SER A 31 -0.82 -8.51 5.70
CA SER A 31 -1.90 -8.30 4.75
C SER A 31 -1.55 -8.93 3.40
N THR A 32 -2.32 -9.94 2.99
CA THR A 32 -2.08 -10.72 1.77
C THR A 32 -2.62 -10.03 0.52
N LEU A 33 -3.23 -8.84 0.66
CA LEU A 33 -3.76 -8.07 -0.46
C LEU A 33 -2.62 -7.35 -1.20
N PRO A 34 -2.63 -7.33 -2.55
CA PRO A 34 -1.65 -6.55 -3.31
C PRO A 34 -1.76 -5.07 -2.92
N SER A 35 -0.61 -4.41 -2.81
CA SER A 35 -0.57 -2.98 -2.50
C SER A 35 -1.40 -2.20 -3.52
N GLU A 36 -2.30 -1.33 -3.06
CA GLU A 36 -3.06 -0.43 -3.93
C GLU A 36 -2.13 0.51 -4.71
N PRO A 37 -2.48 0.90 -5.95
CA PRO A 37 -1.65 1.81 -6.73
C PRO A 37 -1.72 3.24 -6.19
N VAL A 38 -0.60 3.94 -6.19
CA VAL A 38 -0.58 5.37 -5.89
C VAL A 38 -0.99 6.21 -7.10
N VAL A 39 -1.46 7.44 -6.88
CA VAL A 39 -1.84 8.39 -7.94
C VAL A 39 -0.65 9.31 -8.25
N PRO A 40 0.18 9.05 -9.28
CA PRO A 40 1.29 9.94 -9.65
C PRO A 40 0.82 11.14 -10.47
N SER A 41 -0.38 11.09 -11.06
CA SER A 41 -0.94 12.18 -11.85
C SER A 41 -2.46 12.09 -11.87
N LYS A 42 -3.12 13.24 -11.75
CA LYS A 42 -4.58 13.41 -11.93
C LYS A 42 -4.95 13.66 -13.40
N GLN A 43 -3.97 13.63 -14.31
CA GLN A 43 -4.18 13.83 -15.75
C GLN A 43 -3.64 12.64 -16.56
N PRO A 44 -4.21 12.36 -17.73
CA PRO A 44 -3.66 11.36 -18.65
C PRO A 44 -2.36 11.83 -19.29
N PHE A 45 -1.55 10.89 -19.75
CA PHE A 45 -0.32 11.15 -20.48
C PHE A 45 -0.55 10.95 -21.98
N LYS A 46 -0.28 11.97 -22.79
CA LYS A 46 -0.24 11.82 -24.25
C LYS A 46 1.00 11.00 -24.61
N ALA A 47 0.83 9.94 -25.37
CA ALA A 47 1.92 9.04 -25.78
C ALA A 47 1.84 8.76 -27.29
N GLU A 48 2.99 8.88 -27.94
CA GLU A 48 3.20 8.43 -29.31
C GLU A 48 3.71 6.99 -29.26
N LEU A 49 2.91 6.08 -29.79
CA LEU A 49 3.18 4.66 -29.81
C LEU A 49 3.55 4.22 -31.21
N GLN A 50 4.52 3.33 -31.32
CA GLN A 50 4.96 2.73 -32.57
C GLN A 50 4.38 1.31 -32.70
N GLY A 51 3.80 1.00 -33.85
CA GLY A 51 3.28 -0.32 -34.18
C GLY A 51 4.33 -1.42 -34.05
N GLY A 52 3.95 -2.57 -33.50
CA GLY A 52 4.84 -3.72 -33.30
C GLY A 52 5.83 -3.57 -32.14
N LYS A 53 5.96 -2.38 -31.53
CA LYS A 53 6.83 -2.16 -30.38
C LYS A 53 6.14 -2.54 -29.07
N ARG A 54 6.80 -3.33 -28.22
CA ARG A 54 6.25 -3.69 -26.90
C ARG A 54 6.43 -2.54 -25.91
N TYR A 55 5.36 -2.23 -25.19
CA TYR A 55 5.35 -1.26 -24.10
C TYR A 55 4.97 -1.93 -22.78
N SER A 56 5.36 -1.33 -21.67
CA SER A 56 4.98 -1.76 -20.32
C SER A 56 4.40 -0.57 -19.56
N TRP A 57 3.08 -0.51 -19.44
CA TRP A 57 2.40 0.55 -18.70
C TRP A 57 2.55 0.34 -17.19
N CYS A 58 2.86 1.41 -16.47
CA CYS A 58 3.00 1.39 -15.02
C CYS A 58 1.62 1.29 -14.37
N THR A 59 1.35 0.18 -13.68
CA THR A 59 0.14 -0.05 -12.89
C THR A 59 0.24 0.47 -11.46
N CYS A 60 1.44 0.51 -10.87
CA CYS A 60 1.61 0.83 -9.45
C CYS A 60 1.72 2.33 -9.11
N GLY A 61 1.97 3.20 -10.08
CA GLY A 61 2.15 4.64 -9.86
C GLY A 61 3.56 5.08 -9.44
N HIS A 62 4.43 4.18 -8.96
CA HIS A 62 5.75 4.56 -8.43
C HIS A 62 6.87 4.79 -9.46
N SER A 63 6.60 4.62 -10.75
CA SER A 63 7.62 4.82 -11.79
C SER A 63 8.03 6.28 -11.90
N LYS A 64 9.33 6.56 -12.01
CA LYS A 64 9.88 7.87 -12.39
C LYS A 64 9.75 8.15 -13.89
N LYS A 65 9.37 7.15 -14.70
CA LYS A 65 9.20 7.24 -16.17
C LYS A 65 7.75 7.12 -16.60
N GLN A 66 6.82 7.75 -15.86
CA GLN A 66 5.39 7.72 -16.20
C GLN A 66 5.16 8.14 -17.66
N PRO A 67 4.21 7.50 -18.39
CA PRO A 67 3.27 6.48 -17.93
C PRO A 67 3.82 5.04 -17.92
N PHE A 68 5.09 4.84 -18.27
CA PHE A 68 5.70 3.52 -18.46
C PHE A 68 6.40 3.01 -17.20
N CYS A 69 6.57 1.70 -17.11
CA CYS A 69 7.24 1.03 -16.00
C CYS A 69 8.76 1.18 -16.09
N ASP A 70 9.40 1.52 -14.97
CA ASP A 70 10.85 1.58 -14.79
C ASP A 70 11.41 0.49 -13.85
N GLY A 71 10.53 -0.32 -13.25
CA GLY A 71 10.90 -1.39 -12.31
C GLY A 71 10.65 -1.07 -10.84
N ALA A 72 10.26 0.16 -10.48
CA ALA A 72 10.03 0.57 -9.09
C ALA A 72 9.01 -0.30 -8.33
N HIS A 73 8.06 -0.92 -9.04
CA HIS A 73 7.07 -1.84 -8.46
C HIS A 73 7.69 -2.97 -7.64
N LYS A 74 8.87 -3.46 -8.01
CA LYS A 74 9.54 -4.57 -7.31
C LYS A 74 9.85 -4.26 -5.84
N PHE A 75 10.08 -2.98 -5.52
CA PHE A 75 10.51 -2.54 -4.20
C PHE A 75 9.45 -1.70 -3.49
N LYS A 76 8.68 -0.87 -4.22
CA LYS A 76 7.70 0.06 -3.66
C LYS A 76 6.26 -0.48 -3.64
N ALA A 77 5.92 -1.43 -4.52
CA ALA A 77 4.55 -1.96 -4.66
C ALA A 77 4.58 -3.46 -4.96
N ARG A 78 5.06 -4.24 -3.99
CA ARG A 78 5.15 -5.70 -4.12
C ARG A 78 3.75 -6.28 -4.36
N GLY A 79 3.66 -7.21 -5.32
CA GLY A 79 2.40 -7.79 -5.76
C GLY A 79 1.78 -7.10 -6.97
N LEU A 80 2.18 -5.86 -7.31
CA LEU A 80 1.78 -5.22 -8.56
C LEU A 80 2.80 -5.49 -9.68
N SER A 81 2.28 -5.80 -10.88
CA SER A 81 3.07 -6.00 -12.10
C SER A 81 2.64 -5.05 -13.21
N PRO A 82 3.55 -4.58 -14.07
CA PRO A 82 3.21 -3.69 -15.18
C PRO A 82 2.38 -4.42 -16.24
N LEU A 83 1.47 -3.70 -16.88
CA LEU A 83 0.68 -4.22 -18.00
C LEU A 83 1.49 -4.11 -19.29
N ARG A 84 1.78 -5.24 -19.91
CA ARG A 84 2.47 -5.28 -21.21
C ARG A 84 1.45 -5.24 -22.33
N PHE A 85 1.70 -4.41 -23.34
CA PHE A 85 0.85 -4.31 -24.52
C PHE A 85 1.67 -4.00 -25.78
N LEU A 86 1.09 -4.31 -26.94
CA LEU A 86 1.70 -4.13 -28.25
C LEU A 86 0.65 -3.48 -29.17
N PRO A 87 0.80 -2.20 -29.53
CA PRO A 87 -0.04 -1.55 -30.52
C PRO A 87 0.27 -2.12 -31.90
N GLU A 88 -0.75 -2.33 -32.72
CA GLU A 88 -0.59 -2.89 -34.07
C GLU A 88 -0.01 -1.87 -35.06
N LYS A 89 -0.34 -0.58 -34.86
CA LYS A 89 0.03 0.54 -35.73
C LYS A 89 0.53 1.70 -34.91
N ASP A 90 1.21 2.63 -35.59
CA ASP A 90 1.59 3.90 -35.01
C ASP A 90 0.34 4.67 -34.59
N ALA A 91 0.32 5.17 -33.35
CA ALA A 91 -0.85 5.84 -32.81
C ALA A 91 -0.47 6.85 -31.72
N THR A 92 -1.17 7.97 -31.70
CA THR A 92 -1.12 8.94 -30.60
C THR A 92 -2.32 8.70 -29.69
N VAL A 93 -2.06 8.32 -28.45
CA VAL A 93 -3.09 7.91 -27.48
C VAL A 93 -2.95 8.63 -26.15
N TRP A 94 -3.99 8.56 -25.33
CA TRP A 94 -3.97 9.03 -23.94
C TRP A 94 -3.90 7.85 -22.99
N LEU A 95 -2.76 7.66 -22.33
CA LEU A 95 -2.56 6.62 -21.34
C LEU A 95 -2.99 7.10 -19.95
N CYS A 96 -3.53 6.19 -19.15
CA CYS A 96 -3.99 6.49 -17.81
C CYS A 96 -2.83 6.94 -16.90
N GLY A 97 -2.98 8.11 -16.29
CA GLY A 97 -2.06 8.64 -15.30
C GLY A 97 -2.41 8.29 -13.86
N CYS A 98 -3.71 8.24 -13.51
CA CYS A 98 -4.15 8.04 -12.13
C CYS A 98 -4.07 6.61 -11.61
N LYS A 99 -3.99 5.62 -12.52
CA LYS A 99 -3.89 4.17 -12.26
C LYS A 99 -5.19 3.47 -11.84
N TYR A 100 -6.31 4.18 -11.91
CA TYR A 100 -7.65 3.65 -11.61
C TYR A 100 -8.55 3.50 -12.85
N THR A 101 -7.99 3.54 -14.07
CA THR A 101 -8.79 3.31 -15.30
C THR A 101 -9.43 1.91 -15.31
N ASN A 102 -10.66 1.83 -15.79
CA ASN A 102 -11.35 0.58 -16.08
C ASN A 102 -11.04 0.04 -17.49
N ASN A 103 -10.30 0.82 -18.30
CA ASN A 103 -9.87 0.44 -19.65
C ASN A 103 -8.35 0.53 -19.81
N PRO A 104 -7.56 -0.25 -19.04
CA PRO A 104 -6.11 -0.15 -19.09
C PRO A 104 -5.54 -0.61 -20.45
N PRO A 105 -4.47 0.02 -20.96
CA PRO A 105 -3.68 1.10 -20.33
C PRO A 105 -4.22 2.52 -20.60
N TYR A 106 -5.38 2.64 -21.25
CA TYR A 106 -5.91 3.90 -21.77
C TYR A 106 -6.66 4.71 -20.72
N CYS A 107 -6.75 6.02 -20.93
CA CYS A 107 -7.59 6.89 -20.12
C CYS A 107 -9.07 6.69 -20.49
N ASP A 108 -9.91 6.49 -19.48
CA ASP A 108 -11.38 6.38 -19.60
C ASP A 108 -12.12 7.54 -18.91
N GLY A 109 -11.38 8.52 -18.37
CA GLY A 109 -11.94 9.63 -17.61
C GLY A 109 -12.07 9.39 -16.11
N THR A 110 -11.74 8.20 -15.58
CA THR A 110 -11.81 7.90 -14.13
C THR A 110 -11.00 8.89 -13.27
N HIS A 111 -9.98 9.53 -13.83
CA HIS A 111 -9.21 10.57 -13.15
C HIS A 111 -10.03 11.81 -12.70
N LYS A 112 -11.25 11.97 -13.22
CA LYS A 112 -12.17 13.05 -12.84
C LYS A 112 -13.09 12.68 -11.68
N GLN A 113 -13.11 11.41 -11.26
CA GLN A 113 -13.94 10.98 -10.14
C GLN A 113 -13.38 11.51 -8.82
N ASP A 114 -14.27 11.82 -7.88
CA ASP A 114 -13.93 12.49 -6.62
C ASP A 114 -12.84 11.76 -5.85
N PHE A 115 -12.88 10.43 -5.79
CA PHE A 115 -11.88 9.65 -5.07
C PHE A 115 -10.46 9.80 -5.65
N VAL A 116 -10.32 10.05 -6.95
CA VAL A 116 -9.00 10.33 -7.58
C VAL A 116 -8.62 11.79 -7.41
N VAL A 117 -9.57 12.71 -7.58
CA VAL A 117 -9.34 14.15 -7.47
C VAL A 117 -8.92 14.54 -6.05
N SER A 118 -9.50 13.88 -5.04
CA SER A 118 -9.18 14.08 -3.63
C SER A 118 -7.99 13.25 -3.14
N ALA A 119 -7.50 12.27 -3.91
CA ALA A 119 -6.34 11.47 -3.52
C ALA A 119 -5.07 12.34 -3.40
N ALA A 120 -4.20 11.93 -2.47
CA ALA A 120 -2.85 12.49 -2.36
C ALA A 120 -2.04 12.15 -3.62
N LEU A 121 -1.37 13.16 -4.17
CA LEU A 121 -0.45 12.96 -5.28
C LEU A 121 0.84 12.31 -4.79
N TYR A 122 1.31 11.31 -5.52
CA TYR A 122 2.60 10.71 -5.27
C TYR A 122 3.70 11.54 -5.94
N GLU A 123 4.43 12.28 -5.12
CA GLU A 123 5.66 12.95 -5.52
C GLU A 123 6.86 12.02 -5.26
N PRO A 124 7.65 11.63 -6.27
CA PRO A 124 8.86 10.85 -6.06
C PRO A 124 9.84 11.68 -5.22
N THR A 125 10.21 11.22 -4.03
CA THR A 125 11.33 11.81 -3.29
C THR A 125 12.61 11.56 -4.10
N ASP A 126 13.24 12.62 -4.60
CA ASP A 126 14.56 12.50 -5.21
C ASP A 126 15.55 12.14 -4.10
N SER A 127 16.21 11.01 -4.28
CA SER A 127 17.26 10.46 -3.43
C SER A 127 18.22 9.72 -4.33
#